data_AF-A0A9D6M170-F1
#
_entry.id   AF-A0A9D6M170-F1
#
_cell.length_a   1.000
_cell.length_b   1.000
_cell.length_c   1.000
_cell.angle_alpha   90.00
_cell.angle_beta   90.00
_cell.angle_gamma   90.00
#
_symmetry.space_group_name_H-M   'P 1'
#
loop_
_entity.id
_entity.type
_entity.pdbx_description
1 polymer ?
#
loop_
_entity_poly.entity_id
_entity_poly.type
_entity_poly.pdbx_seq_one_letter_code
_entity_poly.pdbx_strand_id
1 'polypeptide(L)'
;MRVNVKFFAIFREFTGIKTEWKEIADGTSIEKLWNDYRAAHARLGNLRAAYAINQKLARAETVLREGDEIGFLPPVSGGAANKPQRTQRAQRKKSNAHESARIARIKKRVSVDSRNSRAKEALVTRQPLNLAALIKQVEFPGAGAIVTFSGVVRDHAHGKTVDHLEYEAYPEMAEATMREIIAEIKLRWSDARVV
;
A
#
# COMPACT_ATOMS: atom_id res chain seq x y z
N MET A 1 23.66 12.16 -5.09
CA MET A 1 23.03 11.84 -3.80
C MET A 1 22.85 10.32 -3.62
N ARG A 2 22.73 9.85 -2.38
CA ARG A 2 22.54 8.43 -2.04
C ARG A 2 21.13 8.17 -1.51
N VAL A 3 20.52 7.05 -1.92
CA VAL A 3 19.17 6.63 -1.48
C VAL A 3 19.16 5.16 -1.08
N ASN A 4 18.24 4.74 -0.22
CA ASN A 4 18.08 3.34 0.19
C ASN A 4 16.93 2.68 -0.57
N VAL A 5 17.22 1.76 -1.48
CA VAL A 5 16.23 1.11 -2.35
C VAL A 5 15.87 -0.26 -1.79
N LYS A 6 14.56 -0.54 -1.69
CA LYS A 6 13.98 -1.82 -1.25
C LYS A 6 13.12 -2.43 -2.35
N PHE A 7 13.33 -3.71 -2.63
CA PHE A 7 12.50 -4.50 -3.53
C PHE A 7 11.72 -5.56 -2.77
N PHE A 8 10.53 -5.88 -3.29
CA PHE A 8 9.59 -6.80 -2.68
C PHE A 8 9.11 -7.86 -3.68
N ALA A 9 8.79 -9.05 -3.17
CA ALA A 9 8.26 -10.20 -3.90
C ALA A 9 9.00 -10.45 -5.23
N ILE A 10 8.27 -10.52 -6.34
CA ILE A 10 8.84 -10.82 -7.67
C ILE A 10 9.98 -9.87 -8.07
N PHE A 11 9.97 -8.61 -7.61
CA PHE A 11 11.06 -7.69 -7.91
C PHE A 11 12.35 -8.07 -7.21
N ARG A 12 12.26 -8.50 -5.94
CA ARG A 12 13.42 -9.00 -5.18
C ARG A 12 13.99 -10.27 -5.81
N GLU A 13 13.13 -11.17 -6.29
CA GLU A 13 13.57 -12.39 -7.01
C GLU A 13 14.26 -12.08 -8.34
N PHE A 14 13.81 -11.03 -9.03
CA PHE A 14 14.32 -10.66 -10.35
C PHE A 14 15.60 -9.82 -10.27
N THR A 15 15.74 -9.00 -9.24
CA THR A 15 16.94 -8.19 -9.00
C THR A 15 17.98 -8.93 -8.16
N GLY A 16 17.57 -9.88 -7.32
CA GLY A 16 18.40 -10.51 -6.30
C GLY A 16 18.68 -9.59 -5.09
N ILE A 17 18.06 -8.41 -5.06
CA ILE A 17 18.36 -7.34 -4.10
C ILE A 17 17.16 -7.17 -3.18
N LYS A 18 17.36 -7.34 -1.88
CA LYS A 18 16.34 -7.00 -0.87
C LYS A 18 16.36 -5.52 -0.54
N THR A 19 17.55 -5.01 -0.24
CA THR A 19 17.79 -3.60 0.08
C THR A 19 19.19 -3.23 -0.40
N GLU A 20 19.38 -2.01 -0.88
CA GLU A 20 20.71 -1.49 -1.19
C GLU A 20 20.76 0.04 -1.05
N TRP A 21 21.94 0.58 -0.80
CA TRP A 21 22.18 2.00 -0.90
C TRP A 21 22.76 2.35 -2.27
N LYS A 22 22.03 3.15 -3.05
CA LYS A 22 22.36 3.48 -4.44
C LYS A 22 22.75 4.94 -4.60
N GLU A 23 23.88 5.19 -5.26
CA GLU A 23 24.26 6.52 -5.74
C GLU A 23 23.49 6.86 -7.01
N ILE A 24 22.90 8.06 -7.03
CA ILE A 24 22.12 8.61 -8.14
C ILE A 24 22.46 10.08 -8.37
N ALA A 25 22.26 10.54 -9.61
CA ALA A 25 22.41 11.95 -9.94
C ALA A 25 21.34 12.81 -9.25
N ASP A 26 21.70 14.02 -8.85
CA ASP A 26 20.75 14.96 -8.26
C ASP A 26 19.63 15.31 -9.26
N GLY A 27 18.41 15.51 -8.76
CA GLY A 27 17.24 15.72 -9.62
C GLY A 27 16.64 14.46 -10.23
N THR A 28 17.21 13.27 -9.97
CA THR A 28 16.63 11.99 -10.42
C THR A 28 15.23 11.78 -9.85
N SER A 29 14.26 11.47 -10.72
CA SER A 29 12.93 11.05 -10.31
C SER A 29 12.89 9.56 -9.96
N ILE A 30 11.90 9.15 -9.17
CA ILE A 30 11.70 7.74 -8.82
C ILE A 30 11.41 6.85 -10.04
N GLU A 31 10.69 7.36 -11.04
CA GLU A 31 10.48 6.63 -12.31
C GLU A 31 11.78 6.44 -13.08
N LYS A 32 12.64 7.47 -13.14
CA LYS A 32 13.95 7.32 -13.77
C LYS A 32 14.75 6.24 -13.05
N LEU A 33 14.81 6.26 -11.71
CA LEU A 33 15.50 5.23 -10.94
C LEU A 33 14.95 3.82 -11.23
N TRP A 34 13.62 3.66 -11.31
CA TRP A 34 13.01 2.39 -11.69
C TRP A 34 13.43 1.95 -13.11
N ASN A 35 13.48 2.89 -14.06
CA ASN A 35 13.92 2.60 -15.43
C ASN A 35 15.38 2.17 -15.49
N ASP A 36 16.24 2.78 -14.68
CA ASP A 36 17.65 2.39 -14.57
C ASP A 36 17.77 0.94 -14.08
N TYR A 37 16.96 0.53 -13.09
CA TYR A 37 16.90 -0.88 -12.65
C TYR A 37 16.33 -1.82 -13.72
N ARG A 38 15.27 -1.42 -14.43
CA ARG A 38 14.72 -2.25 -15.52
C ARG A 38 15.74 -2.48 -16.63
N ALA A 39 16.53 -1.46 -16.96
CA ALA A 39 17.61 -1.57 -17.94
C ALA A 39 18.73 -2.50 -17.45
N ALA A 40 19.07 -2.46 -16.15
CA ALA A 40 20.10 -3.32 -15.56
C ALA A 40 19.65 -4.78 -15.32
N HIS A 41 18.34 -5.03 -15.19
CA HIS A 41 17.80 -6.35 -14.86
C HIS A 41 16.73 -6.78 -15.86
N ALA A 42 17.15 -7.48 -16.93
CA ALA A 42 16.27 -7.93 -18.02
C ALA A 42 15.04 -8.71 -17.56
N ARG A 43 15.13 -9.45 -16.44
CA ARG A 43 14.01 -10.20 -15.85
C ARG A 43 12.85 -9.31 -15.39
N LEU A 44 13.09 -8.05 -15.03
CA LEU A 44 12.03 -7.09 -14.71
C LEU A 44 11.14 -6.78 -15.92
N GLY A 45 11.70 -6.84 -17.13
CA GLY A 45 10.99 -6.60 -18.38
C GLY A 45 10.09 -5.36 -18.35
N ASN A 46 8.82 -5.53 -18.72
CA ASN A 46 7.83 -4.46 -18.79
C ASN A 46 6.96 -4.34 -17.52
N LEU A 47 7.37 -4.96 -16.41
CA LEU A 47 6.62 -4.86 -15.17
C LEU A 47 6.58 -3.41 -14.67
N ARG A 48 5.42 -3.02 -14.18
CA ARG A 48 5.19 -1.71 -13.57
C ARG A 48 5.31 -1.85 -12.06
N ALA A 49 5.95 -0.89 -11.41
CA ALA A 49 5.98 -0.78 -9.97
C ALA A 49 5.00 0.31 -9.50
N ALA A 50 4.41 0.11 -8.33
CA ALA A 50 4.00 1.22 -7.49
C ALA A 50 5.24 1.75 -6.75
N TYR A 51 5.27 3.07 -6.53
CA TYR A 51 6.41 3.77 -5.95
C TYR A 51 6.09 4.20 -4.53
N ALA A 52 7.01 3.92 -3.60
CA ALA A 52 6.96 4.45 -2.24
C ALA A 52 8.24 5.23 -1.93
N ILE A 53 8.09 6.39 -1.28
CA ILE A 53 9.19 7.17 -0.72
C ILE A 53 8.87 7.42 0.75
N ASN A 54 9.79 7.04 1.65
CA ASN A 54 9.66 7.19 3.10
C ASN A 54 8.29 6.68 3.59
N GLN A 55 7.96 5.44 3.21
CA GLN A 55 6.72 4.73 3.59
C GLN A 55 5.42 5.37 3.07
N LYS A 56 5.49 6.24 2.05
CA LYS A 56 4.32 6.87 1.42
C LYS A 56 4.32 6.66 -0.08
N LEU A 57 3.14 6.39 -0.65
CA LEU A 57 2.99 6.29 -2.10
C LEU A 57 3.41 7.61 -2.77
N ALA A 58 4.22 7.47 -3.81
CA ALA A 58 4.78 8.56 -4.58
C ALA A 58 4.32 8.50 -6.04
N ARG A 59 4.34 9.65 -6.71
CA ARG A 59 4.10 9.74 -8.16
C ARG A 59 5.41 9.48 -8.90
N ALA A 60 5.30 9.02 -10.15
CA ALA A 60 6.42 8.71 -11.02
C ALA A 60 7.42 9.88 -11.16
N GLU A 61 6.90 11.11 -11.17
CA GLU A 61 7.68 12.33 -11.38
C GLU A 61 8.31 12.87 -10.10
N THR A 62 8.12 12.20 -8.96
CA THR A 62 8.65 12.68 -7.68
C THR A 62 10.18 12.63 -7.70
N VAL A 63 10.81 13.79 -7.52
CA VAL A 63 12.27 13.93 -7.41
C VAL A 63 12.74 13.43 -6.05
N LEU A 64 13.76 12.57 -6.08
CA LEU A 64 14.34 11.96 -4.90
C LEU A 64 15.26 12.95 -4.16
N ARG A 65 15.48 12.69 -2.87
CA ARG A 65 16.38 13.44 -2.00
C ARG A 65 17.41 12.52 -1.36
N GLU A 66 18.53 13.10 -0.95
CA GLU A 66 19.55 12.41 -0.16
C GLU A 66 18.92 11.71 1.05
N GLY A 67 19.26 10.43 1.23
CA GLY A 67 18.78 9.61 2.32
C GLY A 67 17.37 9.03 2.17
N ASP A 68 16.64 9.31 1.08
CA ASP A 68 15.29 8.79 0.90
C ASP A 68 15.27 7.25 0.91
N GLU A 69 14.28 6.68 1.61
CA GLU A 69 13.95 5.27 1.55
C GLU A 69 12.94 5.02 0.42
N ILE A 70 13.33 4.22 -0.56
CA ILE A 70 12.57 3.93 -1.78
C ILE A 70 12.03 2.51 -1.71
N GLY A 71 10.73 2.34 -1.92
CA GLY A 71 10.10 1.03 -2.07
C GLY A 71 9.56 0.85 -3.49
N PHE A 72 10.03 -0.19 -4.18
CA PHE A 72 9.43 -0.65 -5.43
C PHE A 72 8.49 -1.81 -5.14
N LEU A 73 7.19 -1.54 -5.24
CA LEU A 73 6.15 -2.51 -4.92
C LEU A 73 5.59 -3.10 -6.22
N PRO A 74 5.55 -4.43 -6.38
CA PRO A 74 4.89 -5.04 -7.52
C PRO A 74 3.39 -4.75 -7.51
N PRO A 75 2.70 -4.90 -8.65
CA PRO A 75 1.26 -4.81 -8.68
C PRO A 75 0.67 -5.85 -7.73
N VAL A 76 -0.30 -5.43 -6.90
CA VAL A 76 -0.96 -6.32 -5.95
C VAL A 76 -1.66 -7.47 -6.71
N SER A 77 -1.51 -8.68 -6.20
CA SER A 77 -2.13 -9.91 -6.71
C SER A 77 -3.63 -9.96 -6.38
N GLY A 78 -4.39 -8.99 -6.89
CA GLY A 78 -5.86 -9.01 -6.88
C GLY A 78 -6.40 -9.89 -8.02
N GLY A 79 -7.29 -10.83 -7.68
CA GLY A 79 -7.75 -11.90 -8.58
C GLY A 79 -8.30 -11.47 -9.95
N ALA A 80 -8.04 -12.34 -10.93
CA ALA A 80 -8.52 -12.39 -12.32
C ALA A 80 -8.52 -11.07 -13.12
N ALA A 81 -7.67 -11.04 -14.15
CA ALA A 81 -7.57 -9.99 -15.16
C ALA A 81 -8.78 -9.97 -16.11
N ASN A 82 -9.96 -9.63 -15.61
CA ASN A 82 -11.04 -9.09 -16.43
C ASN A 82 -11.30 -7.66 -15.95
N LYS A 83 -10.67 -6.69 -16.62
CA LYS A 83 -11.02 -5.28 -16.44
C LYS A 83 -12.48 -5.14 -16.87
N PRO A 84 -13.42 -4.76 -15.99
CA PRO A 84 -14.73 -4.35 -16.46
C PRO A 84 -14.53 -3.21 -17.44
N GLN A 85 -15.10 -3.32 -18.65
CA GLN A 85 -15.18 -2.20 -19.59
C GLN A 85 -15.72 -0.99 -18.82
N ARG A 86 -15.09 0.18 -18.99
CA ARG A 86 -15.57 1.46 -18.46
C ARG A 86 -16.93 1.78 -19.11
N THR A 87 -18.00 1.18 -18.61
CA THR A 87 -19.36 1.61 -18.91
C THR A 87 -19.69 2.78 -17.98
N GLN A 88 -19.84 3.93 -18.62
CA GLN A 88 -20.60 5.12 -18.21
C GLN A 88 -20.86 5.30 -16.68
N ARG A 89 -19.82 5.53 -15.89
CA ARG A 89 -19.93 6.09 -14.52
C ARG A 89 -19.39 7.52 -14.41
N ALA A 90 -19.34 8.23 -15.55
CA ALA A 90 -18.81 9.59 -15.66
C ALA A 90 -19.76 10.68 -15.10
N GLN A 91 -21.02 10.36 -14.75
CA GLN A 91 -22.02 11.35 -14.34
C GLN A 91 -22.11 11.61 -12.82
N ARG A 92 -21.41 10.87 -11.96
CA ARG A 92 -21.36 11.14 -10.50
C ARG A 92 -20.17 12.03 -10.06
N LYS A 93 -19.59 12.83 -10.97
CA LYS A 93 -18.36 13.61 -10.68
C LYS A 93 -18.57 14.99 -10.05
N LYS A 94 -19.78 15.54 -10.00
CA LYS A 94 -20.01 16.92 -9.52
C LYS A 94 -20.25 17.07 -8.01
N SER A 95 -20.57 16.02 -7.26
CA SER A 95 -20.92 16.15 -5.82
C SER A 95 -19.76 15.91 -4.82
N ASN A 96 -18.61 15.38 -5.24
CA ASN A 96 -17.53 14.97 -4.31
C ASN A 96 -16.26 15.86 -4.34
N ALA A 97 -16.26 16.97 -5.08
CA ALA A 97 -15.08 17.83 -5.20
C ALA A 97 -14.74 18.54 -3.88
N HIS A 98 -15.75 19.01 -3.14
CA HIS A 98 -15.58 19.67 -1.84
C HIS A 98 -15.07 18.70 -0.77
N GLU A 99 -15.55 17.45 -0.76
CA GLU A 99 -15.12 16.44 0.19
C GLU A 99 -13.69 15.96 -0.09
N SER A 100 -13.36 15.76 -1.37
CA SER A 100 -12.00 15.38 -1.79
C SER A 100 -10.97 16.46 -1.45
N ALA A 101 -11.34 17.74 -1.59
CA ALA A 101 -10.50 18.88 -1.21
C ALA A 101 -10.34 19.00 0.32
N ARG A 102 -11.40 18.72 1.10
CA ARG A 102 -11.36 18.71 2.58
C ARG A 102 -10.44 17.60 3.09
N ILE A 103 -10.55 16.39 2.53
CA ILE A 103 -9.69 15.24 2.89
C ILE A 103 -8.23 15.51 2.52
N ALA A 104 -7.95 16.09 1.34
CA ALA A 104 -6.60 16.45 0.94
C ALA A 104 -5.95 17.49 1.88
N ARG A 105 -6.74 18.46 2.38
CA ARG A 105 -6.26 19.48 3.33
C ARG A 105 -5.95 18.90 4.71
N ILE A 106 -6.61 17.81 5.08
CA ILE A 106 -6.46 17.15 6.39
C ILE A 106 -5.34 16.11 6.39
N LYS A 107 -5.13 15.39 5.28
CA LYS A 107 -3.91 14.56 5.07
C LYS A 107 -2.62 15.35 5.28
N LYS A 108 -2.63 16.66 4.99
CA LYS A 108 -1.52 17.59 5.26
C LYS A 108 -1.32 17.95 6.74
N ARG A 109 -2.35 17.85 7.59
CA ARG A 109 -2.29 18.17 9.03
C ARG A 109 -1.96 16.96 9.90
N VAL A 110 -2.49 15.78 9.55
CA VAL A 110 -2.25 14.53 10.29
C VAL A 110 -0.79 14.06 10.18
N SER A 111 -0.07 14.43 9.11
CA SER A 111 1.35 14.08 8.96
C SER A 111 2.31 14.72 9.98
N VAL A 112 1.82 15.61 10.84
CA VAL A 112 2.64 16.36 11.82
C VAL A 112 2.55 15.78 13.24
N ASP A 113 1.52 14.98 13.55
CA ASP A 113 1.21 14.58 14.94
C ASP A 113 1.37 13.06 15.17
N SER A 114 2.56 12.52 14.89
CA SER A 114 2.87 11.09 15.03
C SER A 114 3.37 10.67 16.43
N ARG A 115 3.25 11.55 17.44
CA ARG A 115 3.93 11.38 18.74
C ARG A 115 3.00 11.22 19.94
N ASN A 116 1.88 10.51 19.83
CA ASN A 116 1.28 9.79 20.99
C ASN A 116 -0.02 9.05 20.62
N SER A 117 0.02 7.72 20.50
CA SER A 117 -1.06 6.87 21.02
C SER A 117 -0.52 5.45 21.26
N ARG A 118 -0.72 4.92 22.47
CA ARG A 118 -0.22 3.61 22.91
C ARG A 118 -1.18 2.44 22.60
N ALA A 119 -2.21 2.65 21.80
CA ALA A 119 -3.03 1.57 21.26
C ALA A 119 -2.58 1.29 19.82
N LYS A 120 -2.19 0.04 19.51
CA LYS A 120 -1.89 -0.35 18.13
C LYS A 120 -3.20 -0.48 17.36
N GLU A 121 -3.80 0.64 16.94
CA GLU A 121 -5.02 0.67 16.11
C GLU A 121 -4.78 -0.01 14.73
N ALA A 122 -3.52 -0.26 14.35
CA ALA A 122 -3.14 -1.01 13.18
C ALA A 122 -1.87 -1.84 13.46
N LEU A 123 -1.88 -3.11 13.05
CA LEU A 123 -0.77 -4.04 13.29
C LEU A 123 -0.61 -5.01 12.12
N VAL A 124 0.63 -5.23 11.68
CA VAL A 124 1.02 -6.38 10.87
C VAL A 124 1.70 -7.41 11.76
N THR A 125 1.22 -8.66 11.74
CA THR A 125 1.73 -9.74 12.59
C THR A 125 2.08 -10.99 11.78
N ARG A 126 3.06 -11.75 12.29
CA ARG A 126 3.37 -13.11 11.83
C ARG A 126 2.65 -14.19 12.63
N GLN A 127 1.97 -13.81 13.71
CA GLN A 127 1.18 -14.73 14.51
C GLN A 127 -0.12 -15.08 13.77
N PRO A 128 -0.65 -16.30 13.96
CA PRO A 128 -1.95 -16.67 13.42
C PRO A 128 -3.05 -15.67 13.81
N LEU A 129 -3.87 -15.28 12.83
CA LEU A 129 -4.99 -14.37 13.06
C LEU A 129 -6.17 -15.11 13.68
N ASN A 130 -6.70 -14.60 14.79
CA ASN A 130 -7.93 -15.11 15.40
C ASN A 130 -9.13 -14.28 14.93
N LEU A 131 -9.81 -14.74 13.88
CA LEU A 131 -10.94 -14.04 13.28
C LEU A 131 -12.10 -13.82 14.28
N ALA A 132 -12.41 -14.81 15.11
CA ALA A 132 -13.48 -14.70 16.11
C ALA A 132 -13.19 -13.59 17.13
N ALA A 133 -11.92 -13.49 17.58
CA ALA A 133 -11.49 -12.41 18.47
C ALA A 133 -11.61 -11.03 17.81
N LEU A 134 -11.28 -10.91 16.52
CA LEU A 134 -11.40 -9.65 15.78
C LEU A 134 -12.87 -9.23 15.57
N ILE A 135 -13.75 -10.18 15.22
CA ILE A 135 -15.20 -9.93 15.09
C ILE A 135 -15.78 -9.40 16.41
N LYS A 136 -15.42 -10.04 17.53
CA LYS A 136 -15.89 -9.66 18.87
C LYS A 136 -15.48 -8.22 19.26
N GLN A 137 -14.38 -7.69 18.73
CA GLN A 137 -13.95 -6.31 19.04
C GLN A 137 -14.88 -5.24 18.43
N VAL A 138 -15.53 -5.55 17.31
CA VAL A 138 -16.41 -4.64 16.57
C VAL A 138 -17.90 -4.98 16.71
N GLU A 139 -18.23 -6.09 17.36
CA GLU A 139 -19.60 -6.50 17.66
C GLU A 139 -20.22 -5.62 18.75
N PHE A 140 -21.44 -5.13 18.51
CA PHE A 140 -22.26 -4.44 19.51
C PHE A 140 -23.75 -4.52 19.15
N PRO A 141 -24.68 -4.35 20.10
CA PRO A 141 -26.12 -4.56 19.86
C PRO A 141 -26.74 -3.72 18.73
N GLY A 142 -26.14 -2.57 18.39
CA GLY A 142 -26.59 -1.71 17.30
C GLY A 142 -26.01 -2.06 15.92
N ALA A 143 -25.11 -3.05 15.83
CA ALA A 143 -24.52 -3.48 14.56
C ALA A 143 -25.46 -4.44 13.83
N GLY A 144 -26.05 -4.00 12.72
CA GLY A 144 -26.91 -4.85 11.89
C GLY A 144 -26.14 -5.88 11.04
N ALA A 145 -24.82 -5.69 10.86
CA ALA A 145 -23.96 -6.62 10.13
C ALA A 145 -22.48 -6.37 10.51
N ILE A 146 -21.66 -7.40 10.35
CA ILE A 146 -20.19 -7.31 10.43
C ILE A 146 -19.63 -7.75 9.07
N VAL A 147 -18.70 -6.97 8.53
CA VAL A 147 -18.06 -7.25 7.24
C VAL A 147 -16.58 -7.54 7.47
N THR A 148 -16.15 -8.73 7.07
CA THR A 148 -14.75 -9.16 7.13
C THR A 148 -14.24 -9.49 5.73
N PHE A 149 -13.00 -9.08 5.42
CA PHE A 149 -12.30 -9.51 4.22
C PHE A 149 -11.24 -10.55 4.60
N SER A 150 -11.31 -11.73 3.99
CA SER A 150 -10.33 -12.81 4.19
C SER A 150 -9.80 -13.28 2.83
N GLY A 151 -8.47 -13.34 2.70
CA GLY A 151 -7.80 -13.86 1.52
C GLY A 151 -7.58 -15.37 1.66
N VAL A 152 -8.24 -16.17 0.81
CA VAL A 152 -8.03 -17.62 0.74
C VAL A 152 -7.28 -17.96 -0.54
N VAL A 153 -6.29 -18.85 -0.43
CA VAL A 153 -5.46 -19.29 -1.56
C VAL A 153 -6.27 -20.23 -2.45
N ARG A 154 -6.23 -20.00 -3.75
CA ARG A 154 -6.78 -20.92 -4.76
C ARG A 154 -5.75 -22.00 -5.06
N ASP A 155 -6.22 -23.21 -5.33
CA ASP A 155 -5.39 -24.37 -5.70
C ASP A 155 -4.78 -24.28 -7.12
N HIS A 156 -5.19 -23.31 -7.95
CA HIS A 156 -4.65 -23.09 -9.28
C HIS A 156 -4.51 -21.59 -9.64
N ALA A 157 -3.47 -21.27 -10.41
CA ALA A 157 -3.23 -19.94 -10.98
C ALA A 157 -2.42 -20.05 -12.28
N HIS A 158 -2.81 -19.28 -13.32
CA HIS A 158 -2.08 -19.23 -14.61
C HIS A 158 -1.80 -20.61 -15.23
N GLY A 159 -2.76 -21.54 -15.13
CA GLY A 159 -2.62 -22.91 -15.67
C GLY A 159 -1.69 -23.82 -14.88
N LYS A 160 -1.27 -23.41 -13.67
CA LYS A 160 -0.41 -24.19 -12.77
C LYS A 160 -1.12 -24.44 -11.44
N THR A 161 -0.84 -25.58 -10.83
CA THR A 161 -1.23 -25.86 -9.44
C THR A 161 -0.43 -24.97 -8.49
N VAL A 162 -1.09 -24.47 -7.44
CA VAL A 162 -0.45 -23.68 -6.38
C VAL A 162 -0.10 -24.61 -5.22
N ASP A 163 1.19 -24.75 -4.93
CA ASP A 163 1.69 -25.53 -3.78
C ASP A 163 1.64 -24.69 -2.49
N HIS A 164 2.25 -23.50 -2.50
CA HIS A 164 2.21 -22.56 -1.39
C HIS A 164 2.26 -21.10 -1.87
N LEU A 165 1.97 -20.16 -0.96
CA LEU A 165 2.21 -18.72 -1.15
C LEU A 165 3.19 -18.22 -0.10
N GLU A 166 4.16 -17.43 -0.55
CA GLU A 166 4.97 -16.61 0.33
C GLU A 166 4.42 -15.19 0.39
N TYR A 167 4.18 -14.70 1.61
CA TYR A 167 3.77 -13.33 1.85
C TYR A 167 4.97 -12.47 2.25
N GLU A 168 5.17 -11.38 1.54
CA GLU A 168 6.08 -10.32 1.94
C GLU A 168 5.29 -9.03 2.15
N ALA A 169 5.59 -8.35 3.25
CA ALA A 169 4.99 -7.08 3.60
C ALA A 169 6.08 -6.03 3.79
N TYR A 170 5.68 -4.77 3.67
CA TYR A 170 6.40 -3.61 4.15
C TYR A 170 5.65 -3.08 5.38
N PRO A 171 5.89 -3.65 6.58
CA PRO A 171 5.01 -3.46 7.73
C PRO A 171 4.81 -1.99 8.09
N GLU A 172 5.88 -1.20 8.07
CA GLU A 172 5.85 0.21 8.46
C GLU A 172 4.95 1.02 7.53
N MET A 173 5.03 0.78 6.22
CA MET A 173 4.15 1.40 5.23
C MET A 173 2.70 0.89 5.33
N ALA A 174 2.51 -0.41 5.56
CA ALA A 174 1.18 -0.99 5.69
C ALA A 174 0.46 -0.43 6.93
N GLU A 175 1.14 -0.36 8.08
CA GLU A 175 0.62 0.21 9.32
C GLU A 175 0.42 1.72 9.22
N ALA A 176 1.29 2.45 8.53
CA ALA A 176 1.07 3.87 8.23
C ALA A 176 -0.20 4.07 7.39
N THR A 177 -0.39 3.26 6.35
CA THR A 177 -1.58 3.32 5.48
C THR A 177 -2.86 2.98 6.25
N MET A 178 -2.84 1.95 7.09
CA MET A 178 -3.98 1.60 7.95
C MET A 178 -4.34 2.73 8.91
N ARG A 179 -3.34 3.38 9.53
CA ARG A 179 -3.55 4.55 10.39
C ARG A 179 -4.14 5.74 9.63
N GLU A 180 -3.73 5.98 8.39
CA GLU A 180 -4.33 7.01 7.54
C GLU A 180 -5.82 6.74 7.28
N ILE A 181 -6.18 5.48 7.00
CA ILE A 181 -7.59 5.07 6.82
C ILE A 181 -8.38 5.29 8.11
N ILE A 182 -7.83 4.89 9.25
CA ILE A 182 -8.44 5.08 10.57
C ILE A 182 -8.68 6.57 10.86
N ALA A 183 -7.67 7.42 10.61
CA ALA A 183 -7.81 8.86 10.78
C ALA A 183 -8.88 9.45 9.86
N GLU A 184 -8.98 8.95 8.62
CA GLU A 184 -10.02 9.35 7.67
C GLU A 184 -11.41 8.92 8.13
N ILE A 185 -11.56 7.72 8.69
CA ILE A 185 -12.82 7.22 9.25
C ILE A 185 -13.29 8.13 10.39
N LYS A 186 -12.42 8.37 11.39
CA LYS A 186 -12.73 9.22 12.56
C LYS A 186 -13.13 10.64 12.15
N LEU A 187 -12.59 11.15 11.04
CA LEU A 187 -12.91 12.47 10.53
C LEU A 187 -14.26 12.50 9.79
N ARG A 188 -14.53 11.51 8.93
CA ARG A 188 -15.74 11.48 8.10
C ARG A 188 -16.98 11.10 8.91
N TRP A 189 -16.81 10.24 9.91
CA TRP A 189 -17.88 9.73 10.75
C TRP A 189 -17.49 9.88 12.22
N SER A 190 -17.97 10.97 12.86
CA SER A 190 -17.69 11.26 14.26
C SER A 190 -18.13 10.17 15.22
N ASP A 191 -19.19 9.44 14.85
CA ASP A 191 -19.80 8.40 15.67
C ASP A 191 -19.20 7.02 15.39
N ALA A 192 -18.24 6.93 14.45
CA ALA A 192 -17.56 5.68 14.16
C ALA A 192 -16.62 5.30 15.30
N ARG A 193 -16.90 4.13 15.90
CA ARG A 193 -15.96 3.49 16.82
C ARG A 193 -14.87 2.81 16.02
N VAL A 194 -13.62 3.16 16.29
CA VAL A 194 -12.44 2.46 15.78
C VAL A 194 -11.76 1.75 16.94
N VAL A 195 -11.40 0.49 16.73
CA VAL A 195 -10.77 -0.41 17.71
C VAL A 195 -9.48 -0.99 17.16
#